data_AF-A0A3M2FCP9-F1
#
_entry.id   AF-A0A3M2FCP9-F1
#
_cell.length_a   1.000
_cell.length_b   1.000
_cell.length_c   1.000
_cell.angle_alpha   90.00
_cell.angle_beta   90.00
_cell.angle_gamma   90.00
#
_symmetry.space_group_name_H-M   'P 1'
#
loop_
_entity.id
_entity.type
_entity.pdbx_description
1 polymer ?
#
loop_
_entity_poly.entity_id
_entity_poly.type
_entity_poly.pdbx_seq_one_letter_code
_entity_poly.pdbx_strand_id
1 'polypeptide(L)'
;MNDNAHDAYCRLHTIVSGGQTGVDRAALDAALATGLAIGGWCPRGRKALDGIIPEKYPLKETPSSAYAQRTQWNVRDSDGTLILCDHAPTGGTALTIRHCIQLSKPHLILQLPTRRQATEADNTPQFLNWLHRHHIGVLNVAGPRENVTGNIYPRAYQMLCITFRAIRSR
;
A
#
# COMPACT_ATOMS: atom_id res chain seq x y z
N MET A 1 -30.15 -24.44 8.50
CA MET A 1 -28.85 -24.82 9.13
C MET A 1 -27.80 -23.86 8.59
N ASN A 2 -27.36 -22.99 9.49
CA ASN A 2 -26.18 -22.12 9.47
C ASN A 2 -26.14 -20.95 8.49
N ASP A 3 -26.87 -19.90 8.88
CA ASP A 3 -26.48 -18.50 8.75
C ASP A 3 -25.09 -18.26 9.36
N ASN A 4 -24.03 -18.40 8.57
CA ASN A 4 -22.68 -17.95 8.98
C ASN A 4 -21.83 -17.41 7.80
N ALA A 5 -22.46 -17.08 6.68
CA ALA A 5 -21.78 -16.51 5.50
C ALA A 5 -21.79 -14.96 5.48
N HIS A 6 -22.27 -14.31 6.54
CA HIS A 6 -22.45 -12.86 6.59
C HIS A 6 -21.48 -12.11 7.52
N ASP A 7 -20.54 -12.80 8.17
CA ASP A 7 -19.67 -12.17 9.18
C ASP A 7 -18.16 -12.38 8.94
N ALA A 8 -17.75 -12.49 7.68
CA ALA A 8 -16.34 -12.41 7.30
C ALA A 8 -15.97 -10.98 6.88
N TYR A 9 -16.19 -10.02 7.78
CA TYR A 9 -15.73 -8.65 7.60
C TYR A 9 -14.24 -8.65 7.29
N CYS A 10 -13.86 -7.97 6.19
CA CYS A 10 -12.46 -7.75 5.85
C CYS A 10 -11.79 -7.05 7.05
N ARG A 11 -10.88 -7.77 7.74
CA ARG A 11 -10.22 -7.32 8.99
C ARG A 11 -9.34 -6.09 8.84
N LEU A 12 -9.24 -5.53 7.65
CA LEU A 12 -8.39 -4.40 7.33
C LEU A 12 -8.73 -3.20 8.22
N HIS A 13 -7.84 -2.89 9.15
CA HIS A 13 -8.00 -1.78 10.08
C HIS A 13 -6.88 -0.76 9.98
N THR A 14 -5.70 -1.15 9.49
CA THR A 14 -4.53 -0.27 9.37
C THR A 14 -3.86 -0.37 8.02
N ILE A 15 -3.55 0.79 7.42
CA ILE A 15 -2.66 0.92 6.27
C ILE A 15 -1.29 1.40 6.75
N VAL A 16 -0.24 0.67 6.37
CA VAL A 16 1.14 1.08 6.60
C VAL A 16 1.85 1.35 5.28
N SER A 17 2.76 2.32 5.31
CA SER A 17 3.57 2.72 4.16
C SER A 17 4.79 3.49 4.68
N GLY A 18 5.83 3.65 3.86
CA GLY A 18 7.02 4.39 4.31
C GLY A 18 7.13 5.83 3.80
N GLY A 19 6.03 6.39 3.31
CA GLY A 19 5.87 7.82 3.11
C GLY A 19 6.68 8.43 1.96
N GLN A 20 7.13 7.65 0.98
CA GLN A 20 7.73 8.18 -0.26
C GLN A 20 6.69 8.83 -1.20
N THR A 21 7.11 9.68 -2.15
CA THR A 21 6.22 10.24 -3.19
C THR A 21 5.51 9.12 -3.94
N GLY A 22 4.42 9.43 -4.67
CA GLY A 22 3.70 8.41 -5.43
C GLY A 22 2.85 7.50 -4.55
N VAL A 23 2.99 6.18 -4.73
CA VAL A 23 2.08 5.17 -4.14
C VAL A 23 2.05 5.23 -2.61
N ASP A 24 3.19 5.43 -1.98
CA ASP A 24 3.31 5.42 -0.53
C ASP A 24 2.42 6.49 0.12
N ARG A 25 2.45 7.74 -0.37
CA ARG A 25 1.54 8.79 0.14
C ARG A 25 0.10 8.60 -0.32
N ALA A 26 -0.12 8.11 -1.55
CA ALA A 26 -1.47 7.83 -2.03
C ALA A 26 -2.20 6.86 -1.09
N ALA A 27 -1.49 5.87 -0.57
CA ALA A 27 -2.03 4.92 0.40
C ALA A 27 -2.38 5.56 1.75
N LEU A 28 -1.48 6.38 2.31
CA LEU A 28 -1.72 7.07 3.58
C LEU A 28 -2.88 8.06 3.46
N ASP A 29 -2.93 8.84 2.38
CA ASP A 29 -4.00 9.80 2.15
C ASP A 29 -5.35 9.10 1.88
N ALA A 30 -5.37 8.01 1.10
CA ALA A 30 -6.61 7.27 0.85
C ALA A 30 -7.17 6.61 2.12
N ALA A 31 -6.30 6.10 2.98
CA ALA A 31 -6.68 5.54 4.27
C ALA A 31 -7.27 6.60 5.20
N LEU A 32 -6.63 7.77 5.32
CA LEU A 32 -7.17 8.90 6.07
C LEU A 32 -8.54 9.34 5.53
N ALA A 33 -8.68 9.45 4.21
CA ALA A 33 -9.93 9.87 3.56
C ALA A 33 -11.08 8.85 3.71
N THR A 34 -10.78 7.61 4.12
CA THR A 34 -11.75 6.53 4.30
C THR A 34 -11.88 6.07 5.75
N GLY A 35 -11.22 6.76 6.69
CA GLY A 35 -11.31 6.49 8.13
C GLY A 35 -10.57 5.24 8.59
N LEU A 36 -9.59 4.75 7.83
CA LEU A 36 -8.68 3.68 8.25
C LEU A 36 -7.51 4.28 9.07
N ALA A 37 -7.00 3.51 10.03
CA ALA A 37 -5.79 3.91 10.74
C ALA A 37 -4.59 3.90 9.79
N ILE A 38 -3.64 4.81 10.00
CA ILE A 38 -2.40 4.88 9.23
C ILE A 38 -1.16 4.77 10.11
N GLY A 39 -0.07 4.29 9.53
CA GLY A 39 1.23 4.23 10.18
C GLY A 39 2.33 3.75 9.23
N GLY A 40 3.37 3.16 9.82
CA GLY A 40 4.47 2.55 9.08
C GLY A 40 5.83 3.11 9.46
N TRP A 41 6.85 2.60 8.77
CA TRP A 41 8.25 2.92 8.99
C TRP A 41 8.78 3.84 7.90
N CYS A 42 9.41 4.94 8.29
CA CYS A 42 10.12 5.85 7.39
C CYS A 42 11.62 5.90 7.72
N PRO A 43 12.48 6.39 6.81
CA PRO A 43 13.91 6.52 7.12
C PRO A 43 14.15 7.50 8.27
N ARG A 44 15.28 7.34 8.96
CA ARG A 44 15.79 8.36 9.89
C ARG A 44 15.83 9.74 9.23
N GLY A 45 15.38 10.77 9.94
CA GLY A 45 15.17 12.12 9.44
C GLY A 45 13.95 12.28 8.55
N ARG A 46 13.04 11.29 8.53
CA ARG A 46 11.80 11.29 7.74
C ARG A 46 12.03 11.62 6.26
N LYS A 47 13.11 11.10 5.67
CA LYS A 47 13.53 11.47 4.30
C LYS A 47 12.58 10.90 3.24
N ALA A 48 12.18 11.74 2.29
CA ALA A 48 11.53 11.38 1.03
C ALA A 48 12.20 12.11 -0.16
N LEU A 49 11.73 11.85 -1.38
CA LEU A 49 12.24 12.49 -2.60
C LEU A 49 12.03 14.01 -2.58
N ASP A 50 10.90 14.45 -2.04
CA ASP A 50 10.46 15.84 -1.95
C ASP A 50 10.83 16.52 -0.63
N GLY A 51 11.77 15.95 0.13
CA GLY A 51 12.23 16.50 1.40
C GLY A 51 11.75 15.69 2.61
N ILE A 52 11.26 16.38 3.62
CA ILE A 52 10.83 15.78 4.89
C ILE A 52 9.37 15.32 4.79
N ILE A 53 9.10 14.08 5.20
CA ILE A 53 7.74 13.54 5.23
C ILE A 53 6.89 14.35 6.24
N PRO A 54 5.75 14.94 5.82
CA PRO A 54 4.88 15.74 6.67
C PRO A 54 4.50 15.06 8.00
N GLU A 55 4.38 15.84 9.07
CA GLU A 55 4.04 15.35 10.42
C GLU A 55 2.63 14.77 10.53
N LYS A 56 1.71 15.14 9.62
CA LYS A 56 0.36 14.56 9.55
C LYS A 56 0.37 13.02 9.40
N TYR A 57 1.49 12.44 8.95
CA TYR A 57 1.67 11.00 8.88
C TYR A 57 2.38 10.50 10.15
N PRO A 58 1.73 9.66 10.99
CA PRO A 58 2.29 9.13 12.24
C PRO A 58 3.27 7.98 11.98
N LEU A 59 4.27 8.23 11.12
CA LEU A 59 5.31 7.25 10.77
C LEU A 59 6.41 7.22 11.84
N LYS A 60 6.89 6.02 12.13
CA LYS A 60 8.04 5.78 13.02
C LYS A 60 9.32 5.78 12.21
N GLU A 61 10.37 6.41 12.72
CA GLU A 61 11.68 6.39 12.07
C GLU A 61 12.40 5.07 12.33
N THR A 62 13.03 4.53 11.30
CA THR A 62 14.03 3.47 11.45
C THR A 62 15.36 4.05 11.93
N PRO A 63 16.26 3.25 12.54
CA PRO A 63 17.60 3.72 12.93
C PRO A 63 18.45 4.23 11.75
N SER A 64 18.26 3.66 10.56
CA SER A 64 18.96 4.06 9.34
C SER A 64 18.15 5.08 8.52
N SER A 65 18.87 5.98 7.84
CA SER A 65 18.32 6.86 6.81
C SER A 65 18.23 6.17 5.43
N ALA A 66 18.71 4.93 5.30
CA ALA A 66 18.61 4.16 4.07
C ALA A 66 17.18 3.63 3.84
N TYR A 67 16.66 3.82 2.63
CA TYR A 67 15.32 3.34 2.27
C TYR A 67 15.14 1.82 2.37
N ALA A 68 16.23 1.04 2.32
CA ALA A 68 16.14 -0.41 2.38
C ALA A 68 15.57 -0.90 3.72
N GLN A 69 16.03 -0.32 4.85
CA GLN A 69 15.60 -0.76 6.18
C GLN A 69 14.11 -0.52 6.41
N ARG A 70 13.63 0.70 6.12
CA ARG A 70 12.20 1.02 6.25
C ARG A 70 11.34 0.15 5.32
N THR A 71 11.84 -0.18 4.12
CA THR A 71 11.11 -1.05 3.17
C THR A 71 10.94 -2.45 3.76
N GLN A 72 12.03 -3.04 4.26
CA GLN A 72 11.99 -4.33 4.92
C GLN A 72 11.06 -4.33 6.16
N TRP A 73 11.11 -3.29 6.99
CA TRP A 73 10.33 -3.23 8.22
C TRP A 73 8.83 -3.07 7.96
N ASN A 74 8.44 -2.31 6.93
CA ASN A 74 7.03 -2.25 6.52
C ASN A 74 6.51 -3.60 6.01
N VAL A 75 7.34 -4.38 5.31
CA VAL A 75 6.98 -5.76 4.91
C VAL A 75 6.92 -6.70 6.13
N ARG A 76 7.89 -6.62 7.04
CA ARG A 76 7.98 -7.45 8.25
C ARG A 76 6.77 -7.24 9.17
N ASP A 77 6.40 -5.99 9.42
CA ASP A 77 5.42 -5.58 10.43
C ASP A 77 4.00 -5.37 9.85
N SER A 78 3.72 -5.98 8.70
CA SER A 78 2.38 -6.06 8.09
C SER A 78 1.98 -7.52 7.88
N ASP A 79 0.68 -7.77 7.72
CA ASP A 79 0.14 -9.09 7.42
C ASP A 79 0.35 -9.45 5.94
N GLY A 80 0.44 -8.43 5.08
CA GLY A 80 0.71 -8.59 3.66
C GLY A 80 1.02 -7.26 3.00
N THR A 81 1.55 -7.34 1.77
CA THR A 81 1.93 -6.16 0.99
C THR A 81 1.20 -6.08 -0.34
N LEU A 82 0.41 -5.03 -0.54
CA LEU A 82 -0.08 -4.64 -1.85
C LEU A 82 1.00 -3.81 -2.58
N ILE A 83 1.30 -4.19 -3.80
CA ILE A 83 2.30 -3.54 -4.64
C ILE A 83 1.60 -2.99 -5.88
N LEU A 84 1.48 -1.66 -5.96
CA LEU A 84 0.89 -0.97 -7.11
C LEU A 84 1.98 -0.55 -8.09
N CYS A 85 1.83 -0.93 -9.35
CA CYS A 85 2.82 -0.69 -10.40
C CYS A 85 2.14 -0.19 -11.68
N ASP A 86 2.79 0.71 -12.42
CA ASP A 86 2.36 1.12 -13.76
C ASP A 86 3.35 0.69 -14.86
N HIS A 87 4.39 -0.03 -14.47
CA HIS A 87 5.38 -0.72 -15.32
C HIS A 87 6.00 -1.87 -14.54
N ALA A 88 6.90 -2.64 -15.18
CA ALA A 88 7.62 -3.71 -14.50
C ALA A 88 8.31 -3.21 -13.21
N PRO A 89 8.17 -3.90 -12.06
CA PRO A 89 8.78 -3.47 -10.81
C PRO A 89 10.30 -3.30 -10.92
N THR A 90 10.81 -2.13 -10.54
CA THR A 90 12.25 -1.84 -10.49
C THR A 90 12.66 -1.18 -9.17
N GLY A 91 13.96 -1.09 -8.91
CA GLY A 91 14.51 -0.34 -7.77
C GLY A 91 13.90 -0.71 -6.42
N GLY A 92 13.34 0.28 -5.72
CA GLY A 92 12.69 0.10 -4.42
C GLY A 92 11.49 -0.85 -4.46
N THR A 93 10.70 -0.84 -5.52
CA THR A 93 9.54 -1.74 -5.67
C THR A 93 9.99 -3.19 -5.82
N ALA A 94 11.03 -3.45 -6.62
CA ALA A 94 11.62 -4.78 -6.74
C ALA A 94 12.27 -5.25 -5.42
N LEU A 95 12.84 -4.32 -4.63
CA LEU A 95 13.32 -4.62 -3.28
C LEU A 95 12.18 -5.03 -2.35
N THR A 96 11.03 -4.37 -2.39
CA THR A 96 9.84 -4.77 -1.62
C THR A 96 9.42 -6.20 -1.94
N ILE A 97 9.32 -6.57 -3.22
CA ILE A 97 8.98 -7.94 -3.64
C ILE A 97 9.97 -8.95 -3.07
N ARG A 98 11.28 -8.66 -3.17
CA ARG A 98 12.33 -9.52 -2.61
C ARG A 98 12.15 -9.72 -1.11
N HIS A 99 11.83 -8.66 -0.36
CA HIS A 99 11.57 -8.80 1.08
C HIS A 99 10.30 -9.59 1.38
N CYS A 100 9.23 -9.45 0.59
CA CYS A 100 8.03 -10.27 0.75
C CYS A 100 8.35 -11.75 0.59
N ILE A 101 9.13 -12.12 -0.44
CA ILE A 101 9.57 -13.49 -0.68
C ILE A 101 10.46 -13.99 0.46
N GLN A 102 11.50 -13.23 0.83
CA GLN A 102 12.46 -13.62 1.87
C GLN A 102 11.81 -13.83 3.24
N LEU A 103 10.80 -13.01 3.57
CA LEU A 103 10.10 -13.06 4.85
C LEU A 103 8.84 -13.94 4.80
N SER A 104 8.59 -14.63 3.68
CA SER A 104 7.38 -15.44 3.46
C SER A 104 6.08 -14.67 3.75
N LYS A 105 6.04 -13.38 3.40
CA LYS A 105 4.87 -12.51 3.56
C LYS A 105 3.99 -12.55 2.31
N PRO A 106 2.66 -12.70 2.46
CA PRO A 106 1.72 -12.55 1.36
C PRO A 106 1.92 -11.22 0.63
N HIS A 107 1.92 -11.26 -0.69
CA HIS A 107 1.94 -10.04 -1.49
C HIS A 107 1.04 -10.17 -2.71
N LEU A 108 0.48 -9.05 -3.13
CA LEU A 108 -0.33 -8.92 -4.34
C LEU A 108 0.25 -7.80 -5.19
N ILE A 109 0.53 -8.07 -6.45
CA ILE A 109 0.97 -7.07 -7.42
C ILE A 109 -0.23 -6.73 -8.29
N LEU A 110 -0.62 -5.45 -8.34
CA LEU A 110 -1.68 -4.95 -9.21
C LEU A 110 -1.11 -3.90 -10.16
N GLN A 111 -1.43 -4.09 -11.45
CA GLN A 111 -1.09 -3.13 -12.47
C GLN A 111 -2.12 -2.00 -12.45
N LEU A 112 -1.66 -0.76 -12.30
CA LEU A 112 -2.46 0.44 -12.46
C LEU A 112 -2.54 0.79 -13.95
N PRO A 113 -3.74 0.81 -14.55
CA PRO A 113 -3.89 1.14 -15.96
C PRO A 113 -3.32 2.53 -16.24
N THR A 114 -2.68 2.66 -17.40
CA THR A 114 -2.20 3.96 -17.89
C THR A 114 -3.39 4.76 -18.44
N ARG A 115 -3.25 6.10 -18.55
CA ARG A 115 -4.33 6.97 -19.09
C ARG A 115 -4.78 6.57 -20.50
N ARG A 116 -3.93 5.88 -21.27
CA ARG A 116 -4.24 5.37 -22.62
C ARG A 116 -5.00 4.03 -22.61
N GLN A 117 -5.02 3.33 -21.48
CA GLN A 117 -5.65 2.02 -21.26
C GLN A 117 -6.82 2.14 -20.29
N ALA A 118 -7.46 3.31 -20.21
CA ALA A 118 -8.52 3.64 -19.25
C ALA A 118 -9.80 2.77 -19.35
N THR A 119 -9.80 1.75 -20.21
CA THR A 119 -10.87 0.78 -20.39
C THR A 119 -10.67 -0.52 -19.59
N GLU A 120 -9.57 -0.73 -18.86
CA GLU A 120 -9.26 -2.08 -18.36
C GLU A 120 -9.20 -2.26 -16.82
N ALA A 121 -9.90 -3.33 -16.42
CA ALA A 121 -9.90 -4.08 -15.16
C ALA A 121 -10.12 -3.31 -13.85
N ASP A 122 -11.33 -3.46 -13.29
CA ASP A 122 -11.56 -3.20 -11.88
C ASP A 122 -10.70 -4.17 -11.04
N ASN A 123 -9.64 -3.63 -10.43
CA ASN A 123 -8.74 -4.37 -9.54
C ASN A 123 -9.39 -4.69 -8.18
N THR A 124 -10.55 -4.11 -7.88
CA THR A 124 -11.22 -4.22 -6.57
C THR A 124 -11.57 -5.66 -6.19
N PRO A 125 -12.19 -6.51 -7.06
CA PRO A 125 -12.55 -7.87 -6.69
C PRO A 125 -11.32 -8.74 -6.37
N GLN A 126 -10.26 -8.62 -7.17
CA GLN A 126 -9.01 -9.34 -6.92
C GLN A 126 -8.38 -8.91 -5.60
N PHE A 127 -8.35 -7.61 -5.33
CA PHE A 127 -7.80 -7.06 -4.09
C PHE A 127 -8.60 -7.52 -2.86
N LEU A 128 -9.93 -7.40 -2.88
CA LEU A 128 -10.81 -7.84 -1.79
C LEU A 128 -10.68 -9.34 -1.51
N ASN A 129 -10.67 -10.17 -2.56
CA ASN A 129 -10.51 -11.61 -2.41
C ASN A 129 -9.15 -11.97 -1.79
N TRP A 130 -8.07 -11.28 -2.20
CA TRP A 130 -6.75 -11.50 -1.63
C TRP A 130 -6.67 -11.09 -0.15
N LEU A 131 -7.24 -9.93 0.22
CA LEU A 131 -7.31 -9.48 1.62
C LEU A 131 -8.02 -10.52 2.49
N HIS A 132 -9.16 -11.04 2.03
CA HIS A 132 -9.94 -12.05 2.73
C HIS A 132 -9.16 -13.37 2.86
N ARG A 133 -8.64 -13.89 1.75
CA ARG A 133 -7.90 -15.16 1.70
C ARG A 133 -6.69 -15.18 2.64
N HIS A 134 -5.99 -14.05 2.79
CA HIS A 134 -4.80 -13.95 3.63
C HIS A 134 -5.06 -13.33 5.00
N HIS A 135 -6.33 -13.07 5.36
CA HIS A 135 -6.73 -12.47 6.64
C HIS A 135 -5.96 -11.18 6.99
N ILE A 136 -5.78 -10.31 6.00
CA ILE A 136 -4.97 -9.09 6.15
C ILE A 136 -5.70 -8.05 7.03
N GLY A 137 -5.13 -7.73 8.20
CA GLY A 137 -5.60 -6.66 9.08
C GLY A 137 -4.74 -5.40 9.01
N VAL A 138 -3.41 -5.58 8.91
CA VAL A 138 -2.41 -4.54 8.67
C VAL A 138 -1.85 -4.72 7.26
N LEU A 139 -2.21 -3.81 6.35
CA LEU A 139 -1.74 -3.85 4.96
C LEU A 139 -0.59 -2.86 4.74
N ASN A 140 0.54 -3.37 4.29
CA ASN A 140 1.56 -2.52 3.69
C ASN A 140 1.18 -2.20 2.24
N VAL A 141 1.24 -0.93 1.83
CA VAL A 141 1.07 -0.53 0.43
C VAL A 141 2.35 0.11 -0.06
N ALA A 142 2.87 -0.42 -1.17
CA ALA A 142 4.13 0.03 -1.76
C ALA A 142 4.03 0.17 -3.28
N GLY A 143 4.91 0.97 -3.85
CA GLY A 143 5.02 1.14 -5.30
C GLY A 143 6.11 2.15 -5.65
N PRO A 144 6.24 2.52 -6.94
CA PRO A 144 7.26 3.46 -7.33
C PRO A 144 6.95 4.85 -6.78
N ARG A 145 8.04 5.59 -6.56
CA ARG A 145 8.00 7.02 -6.24
C ARG A 145 7.44 7.81 -7.42
N GLU A 146 6.90 9.00 -7.17
CA GLU A 146 6.51 9.89 -8.26
C GLU A 146 7.74 10.23 -9.12
N ASN A 147 7.57 10.17 -10.44
CA ASN A 147 8.56 10.62 -11.41
C ASN A 147 8.05 11.88 -12.12
N VAL A 148 8.96 12.62 -12.76
CA VAL A 148 8.67 13.95 -13.34
C VAL A 148 7.56 13.91 -14.39
N THR A 149 7.36 12.77 -15.05
CA THR A 149 6.35 12.56 -16.10
C THR A 149 5.14 11.75 -15.62
N GLY A 150 5.10 11.40 -14.34
CA GLY A 150 4.19 10.42 -13.77
C GLY A 150 2.91 11.01 -13.24
N ASN A 151 1.91 10.14 -13.19
CA ASN A 151 0.63 10.41 -12.55
C ASN A 151 0.25 9.21 -11.68
N ILE A 152 1.21 8.64 -10.94
CA ILE A 152 0.95 7.40 -10.19
C ILE A 152 0.22 7.68 -8.88
N TYR A 153 0.52 8.77 -8.18
CA TYR A 153 -0.17 9.14 -6.95
C TYR A 153 -1.70 9.18 -7.12
N PRO A 154 -2.30 9.97 -8.03
CA PRO A 154 -3.76 10.09 -8.05
C PRO A 154 -4.44 8.83 -8.56
N ARG A 155 -3.79 8.05 -9.44
CA ARG A 155 -4.31 6.74 -9.87
C ARG A 155 -4.35 5.74 -8.73
N ALA A 156 -3.27 5.65 -7.95
CA ALA A 156 -3.21 4.83 -6.75
C ALA A 156 -4.25 5.29 -5.73
N TYR A 157 -4.32 6.59 -5.47
CA TYR A 157 -5.26 7.19 -4.51
C TYR A 157 -6.72 6.87 -4.86
N GLN A 158 -7.09 7.04 -6.13
CA GLN A 158 -8.45 6.77 -6.61
C GLN A 158 -8.83 5.29 -6.43
N MET A 159 -7.98 4.37 -6.90
CA MET A 159 -8.22 2.93 -6.79
C MET A 159 -8.33 2.48 -5.32
N LEU A 160 -7.44 2.99 -4.46
CA LEU A 160 -7.44 2.67 -3.03
C LEU A 160 -8.67 3.25 -2.34
N CYS A 161 -9.07 4.49 -2.63
CA CYS A 161 -10.30 5.08 -2.08
C CYS A 161 -11.55 4.25 -2.42
N ILE A 162 -11.67 3.80 -3.68
CA ILE A 162 -12.79 2.96 -4.12
C ILE A 162 -12.81 1.66 -3.32
N THR A 163 -11.66 0.98 -3.23
CA THR A 163 -11.59 -0.31 -2.53
C THR A 163 -11.81 -0.18 -1.03
N PHE A 164 -11.19 0.81 -0.37
CA PHE A 164 -11.31 1.02 1.07
C PHE A 164 -12.74 1.41 1.47
N ARG A 165 -13.46 2.18 0.65
CA ARG A 165 -14.90 2.43 0.87
C ARG A 165 -15.71 1.15 0.75
N ALA A 166 -15.45 0.31 -0.25
CA ALA A 166 -16.14 -0.97 -0.42
C ALA A 166 -15.96 -1.92 0.78
N ILE A 167 -14.80 -1.85 1.46
CA ILE A 167 -14.53 -2.59 2.70
C ILE A 167 -15.35 -2.05 3.88
N ARG A 168 -15.56 -0.73 3.94
CA ARG A 168 -16.24 -0.06 5.06
C ARG A 168 -17.77 -0.03 4.93
N SER A 169 -18.29 -0.12 3.72
CA SER A 169 -19.74 -0.13 3.43
C SER A 169 -20.39 -1.50 3.52
N ARG A 170 -19.61 -2.54 3.82
CA ARG A 170 -20.08 -3.90 4.12
C ARG A 170 -19.95 -4.11 5.61
#